data_AF-A0A8K0LDS2-F1
#
_entry.id   AF-A0A8K0LDS2-F1
#
_cell.length_a   1.000
_cell.length_b   1.000
_cell.length_c   1.000
_cell.angle_alpha   90.00
_cell.angle_beta   90.00
_cell.angle_gamma   90.00
#
_symmetry.space_group_name_H-M   'P 1'
#
loop_
_entity.id
_entity.type
_entity.pdbx_description
1 polymer ?
#
loop_
_entity_poly.entity_id
_entity_poly.type
_entity_poly.pdbx_seq_one_letter_code
_entity_poly.pdbx_strand_id
1 'polypeptide(L)'
;MLWSALFLAVLAEAAPQFGGGGGNAATMLRFGCSQLVIDRIDPLVNPGVLPSPHMHQVIGGNTFNVTMPTDDIGELASCTTCSYSDDLSNYWTANMYFRARNGSYKRVPQIPNRLLFGDQFTTQTNGGFVVYYVSPGKGGVTAFKPGFRMLVGDAAQREKIGSGRKSQTCFRCYTGPNYGGDNAAPCADPDLDTEGLPNKQCHGIRSNVLYPTCWDGKNLDSPDHKSHVAYPIDGAPSFTGSSVGGQCPDTHPVKIPQIMLEIVWDTSLFNNPNDWPEDGSQPFVLSTGDTTGYGQHGDYVFGWKGDSLQRAMDGGCLGASCTGINTQTIDEANKCSVPTRVDEDVDGCKFFFLLLSGVVFVTDEML
;
A
#
# COMPACT_ATOMS: atom_id res chain seq x y z
N MET A 1 3.56 64.10 20.51
CA MET A 1 2.41 63.58 19.74
C MET A 1 2.98 63.28 18.35
N LEU A 2 3.06 62.06 17.82
CA LEU A 2 2.21 60.88 17.92
C LEU A 2 3.07 59.61 18.00
N TRP A 3 2.67 58.66 18.84
CA TRP A 3 3.10 57.26 18.73
C TRP A 3 2.25 56.59 17.65
N SER A 4 2.89 55.91 16.68
CA SER A 4 2.20 55.00 15.77
C SER A 4 2.44 53.57 16.27
N ALA A 5 1.40 52.96 16.82
CA ALA A 5 1.38 51.56 17.19
C ALA A 5 1.09 50.72 15.93
N LEU A 6 2.05 49.90 15.52
CA LEU A 6 1.77 48.81 14.57
C LEU A 6 1.08 47.68 15.33
N PHE A 7 -0.19 47.44 15.01
CA PHE A 7 -0.88 46.19 15.35
C PHE A 7 -0.43 45.11 14.36
N LEU A 8 0.42 44.19 14.83
CA LEU A 8 0.62 42.90 14.19
C LEU A 8 -0.59 42.01 14.52
N ALA A 9 -1.49 41.84 13.56
CA ALA A 9 -2.52 40.83 13.62
C ALA A 9 -1.86 39.45 13.41
N VAL A 10 -1.71 38.69 14.48
CA VAL A 10 -1.34 37.27 14.41
C VAL A 10 -2.58 36.53 13.91
N LEU A 11 -2.55 36.11 12.64
CA LEU A 11 -3.46 35.08 12.15
C LEU A 11 -3.03 33.76 12.78
N ALA A 12 -3.68 33.38 13.88
CA ALA A 12 -3.62 32.03 14.38
C ALA A 12 -4.40 31.15 13.38
N GLU A 13 -3.69 30.41 12.55
CA GLU A 13 -4.27 29.25 11.85
C GLU A 13 -4.74 28.28 12.92
N ALA A 14 -6.06 28.18 13.09
CA ALA A 14 -6.67 27.16 13.91
C ALA A 14 -6.44 25.81 13.23
N ALA A 15 -5.30 25.16 13.51
CA ALA A 15 -5.17 23.74 13.31
C ALA A 15 -6.25 23.06 14.16
N PRO A 16 -7.10 22.20 13.59
CA PRO A 16 -8.07 21.49 14.40
C PRO A 16 -7.29 20.55 15.33
N GLN A 17 -7.21 20.92 16.62
CA GLN A 17 -6.80 20.00 17.68
C GLN A 17 -7.91 18.96 17.86
N PHE A 18 -7.89 17.91 17.06
CA PHE A 18 -8.61 16.68 17.38
C PHE A 18 -7.76 15.91 18.39
N GLY A 19 -7.88 16.31 19.66
CA GLY A 19 -7.35 15.54 20.79
C GLY A 19 -7.97 14.14 20.80
N GLY A 20 -7.14 13.14 21.11
CA GLY A 20 -7.52 11.73 21.17
C GLY A 20 -8.84 11.54 21.92
N GLY A 21 -9.86 11.13 21.17
CA GLY A 21 -11.16 10.81 21.73
C GLY A 21 -11.01 9.59 22.62
N GLY A 22 -11.46 9.68 23.87
CA GLY A 22 -11.57 8.53 24.77
C GLY A 22 -12.23 7.34 24.09
N GLY A 23 -11.97 6.13 24.61
CA GLY A 23 -12.10 4.81 23.96
C GLY A 23 -13.45 4.33 23.40
N ASN A 24 -14.22 5.22 22.76
CA ASN A 24 -15.36 4.98 21.88
C ASN A 24 -15.24 5.76 20.55
N ALA A 25 -14.16 6.55 20.34
CA ALA A 25 -13.90 7.20 19.07
C ALA A 25 -13.36 6.20 18.03
N ALA A 26 -13.55 6.51 16.75
CA ALA A 26 -12.95 5.74 15.66
C ALA A 26 -11.42 5.76 15.76
N THR A 27 -10.79 4.66 15.35
CA THR A 27 -9.35 4.59 15.18
C THR A 27 -9.01 4.64 13.69
N MET A 28 -8.04 5.48 13.32
CA MET A 28 -7.29 5.37 12.07
C MET A 28 -5.81 5.41 12.40
N LEU A 29 -5.17 4.25 12.33
CA LEU A 29 -3.71 4.19 12.23
C LEU A 29 -3.34 4.55 10.80
N ARG A 30 -2.37 5.44 10.64
CA ARG A 30 -1.72 5.76 9.37
C ARG A 30 -0.23 5.84 9.65
N PHE A 31 0.55 4.98 9.03
CA PHE A 31 1.97 4.91 9.28
C PHE A 31 2.75 4.47 8.05
N GLY A 32 3.97 4.98 7.92
CA GLY A 32 4.89 4.61 6.86
C GLY A 32 5.72 3.40 7.24
N CYS A 33 6.14 2.68 6.21
CA CYS A 33 7.16 1.66 6.31
C CYS A 33 8.16 1.84 5.18
N SER A 34 9.46 1.80 5.47
CA SER A 34 10.50 1.79 4.44
C SER A 34 10.47 0.47 3.65
N GLN A 35 11.10 0.46 2.48
CA GLN A 35 11.25 -0.75 1.67
C GLN A 35 12.02 -1.82 2.44
N LEU A 36 11.43 -3.01 2.57
CA LEU A 36 12.12 -4.20 3.08
C LEU A 36 12.96 -4.84 1.98
N VAL A 37 12.35 -5.10 0.82
CA VAL A 37 13.01 -5.67 -0.36
C VAL A 37 12.18 -5.40 -1.62
N ILE A 38 12.84 -5.35 -2.78
CA ILE A 38 12.19 -5.53 -4.09
C ILE A 38 12.69 -6.86 -4.63
N ASP A 39 11.77 -7.79 -4.87
CA ASP A 39 12.12 -9.16 -5.24
C ASP A 39 10.98 -9.83 -6.02
N ARG A 40 11.33 -10.82 -6.85
CA ARG A 40 10.37 -11.60 -7.65
C ARG A 40 10.07 -12.91 -6.94
N ILE A 41 9.52 -12.76 -5.73
CA ILE A 41 8.98 -13.84 -4.92
C ILE A 41 7.62 -13.46 -4.39
N ASP A 42 6.80 -14.47 -4.12
CA ASP A 42 5.43 -14.31 -3.65
C ASP A 42 5.07 -15.52 -2.78
N PRO A 43 5.43 -15.49 -1.48
CA PRO A 43 5.17 -16.61 -0.59
C PRO A 43 3.68 -16.80 -0.23
N LEU A 44 2.80 -15.87 -0.63
CA LEU A 44 1.36 -16.02 -0.44
C LEU A 44 0.80 -16.88 -1.55
N VAL A 45 0.87 -16.40 -2.81
CA VAL A 45 0.22 -17.06 -3.95
C VAL A 45 1.11 -18.15 -4.57
N ASN A 46 2.43 -18.01 -4.50
CA ASN A 46 3.41 -18.90 -5.13
C ASN A 46 4.45 -19.42 -4.12
N PRO A 47 4.02 -20.05 -3.00
CA PRO A 47 4.94 -20.49 -1.95
C PRO A 47 5.98 -21.48 -2.48
N GLY A 48 7.26 -21.16 -2.28
CA GLY A 48 8.38 -22.01 -2.70
C GLY A 48 8.82 -21.83 -4.15
N VAL A 49 8.15 -20.95 -4.91
CA VAL A 49 8.47 -20.67 -6.30
C VAL A 49 9.49 -19.53 -6.38
N LEU A 50 10.59 -19.77 -7.11
CA LEU A 50 11.69 -18.81 -7.29
C LEU A 50 12.23 -18.90 -8.73
N PRO A 51 12.06 -17.86 -9.57
CA PRO A 51 11.26 -16.66 -9.35
C PRO A 51 9.73 -16.91 -9.44
N SER A 52 8.94 -16.11 -8.74
CA SER A 52 7.49 -16.02 -8.92
C SER A 52 7.12 -15.29 -10.24
N PRO A 53 5.84 -15.26 -10.66
CA PRO A 53 5.45 -14.69 -11.95
C PRO A 53 5.80 -13.21 -12.18
N HIS A 54 5.86 -12.38 -11.13
CA HIS A 54 6.14 -10.95 -11.25
C HIS A 54 6.83 -10.35 -10.01
N MET A 55 7.46 -9.19 -10.22
CA MET A 55 8.22 -8.45 -9.20
C MET A 55 7.30 -7.79 -8.18
N HIS A 56 7.68 -7.86 -6.91
CA HIS A 56 7.01 -7.17 -5.81
C HIS A 56 7.88 -6.10 -5.18
N GLN A 57 7.23 -5.09 -4.64
CA GLN A 57 7.79 -4.21 -3.62
C GLN A 57 7.20 -4.61 -2.26
N VAL A 58 8.06 -4.82 -1.27
CA VAL A 58 7.69 -5.42 0.01
C VAL A 58 8.09 -4.51 1.15
N ILE A 59 7.23 -4.40 2.16
CA ILE A 59 7.50 -3.73 3.43
C ILE A 59 7.15 -4.66 4.61
N GLY A 60 7.58 -4.30 5.82
CA GLY A 60 7.18 -4.94 7.06
C GLY A 60 8.26 -5.83 7.68
N GLY A 61 7.86 -6.96 8.24
CA GLY A 61 8.72 -7.86 9.02
C GLY A 61 9.77 -8.62 8.21
N ASN A 62 10.90 -8.97 8.84
CA ASN A 62 12.00 -9.72 8.18
C ASN A 62 11.78 -11.25 8.06
N THR A 63 10.57 -11.74 8.33
CA THR A 63 10.16 -13.12 8.05
C THR A 63 9.88 -13.38 6.57
N PHE A 64 9.79 -12.32 5.75
CA PHE A 64 9.55 -12.43 4.32
C PHE A 64 10.63 -13.27 3.61
N ASN A 65 10.19 -14.32 2.93
CA ASN A 65 11.07 -15.27 2.25
C ASN A 65 10.31 -16.01 1.14
N VAL A 66 10.97 -16.84 0.34
CA VAL A 66 10.35 -17.63 -0.76
C VAL A 66 9.18 -18.50 -0.27
N THR A 67 9.25 -18.95 0.98
CA THR A 67 8.17 -19.60 1.72
C THR A 67 7.99 -18.89 3.05
N MET A 68 6.76 -18.65 3.47
CA MET A 68 6.46 -18.10 4.80
C MET A 68 5.64 -19.09 5.63
N PRO A 69 5.95 -19.24 6.93
CA PRO A 69 5.19 -20.10 7.82
C PRO A 69 3.75 -19.60 7.96
N THR A 70 2.81 -20.52 8.16
CA THR A 70 1.40 -20.21 8.48
C THR A 70 1.19 -19.93 9.97
N ASP A 71 2.25 -20.01 10.78
CA ASP A 71 2.26 -19.68 12.20
C ASP A 71 2.29 -18.15 12.44
N ASP A 72 2.44 -17.74 13.70
CA ASP A 72 2.58 -16.35 14.11
C ASP A 72 3.90 -15.73 13.63
N ILE A 73 3.90 -15.10 12.46
CA ILE A 73 5.09 -14.40 11.97
C ILE A 73 5.49 -13.20 12.85
N GLY A 74 4.57 -12.68 13.68
CA GLY A 74 4.83 -11.59 14.62
C GLY A 74 5.78 -11.98 15.75
N GLU A 75 5.81 -13.26 16.11
CA GLU A 75 6.73 -13.82 17.11
C GLU A 75 8.05 -14.32 16.49
N LEU A 76 8.08 -14.53 15.16
CA LEU A 76 9.25 -15.01 14.44
C LEU A 76 10.14 -13.88 13.90
N ALA A 77 9.54 -12.75 13.53
CA ALA A 77 10.26 -11.60 13.02
C ALA A 77 11.00 -10.87 14.15
N SER A 78 12.22 -10.44 13.86
CA SER A 78 13.06 -9.70 14.82
C SER A 78 13.09 -8.20 14.58
N CYS A 79 12.65 -7.75 13.40
CA CYS A 79 12.52 -6.34 13.04
C CYS A 79 11.36 -6.13 12.05
N THR A 80 10.97 -4.86 11.87
CA THR A 80 10.03 -4.40 10.84
C THR A 80 10.52 -3.07 10.27
N THR A 81 10.18 -2.78 9.01
CA THR A 81 10.43 -1.46 8.41
C THR A 81 9.38 -0.41 8.74
N CYS A 82 8.33 -0.76 9.50
CA CYS A 82 7.20 0.11 9.85
C CYS A 82 7.43 0.98 11.09
N SER A 83 6.75 2.12 11.18
CA SER A 83 6.89 3.01 12.35
C SER A 83 6.38 2.39 13.66
N TYR A 84 5.31 1.60 13.61
CA TYR A 84 4.85 0.78 14.73
C TYR A 84 5.70 -0.49 14.83
N SER A 85 6.52 -0.59 15.86
CA SER A 85 7.43 -1.73 16.07
C SER A 85 6.71 -2.99 16.56
N ASP A 86 5.43 -2.87 16.93
CA ASP A 86 4.55 -4.01 17.20
C ASP A 86 3.97 -4.63 15.91
N ASP A 87 4.06 -3.95 14.76
CA ASP A 87 3.57 -4.47 13.47
C ASP A 87 4.71 -5.14 12.67
N LEU A 88 4.80 -6.46 12.78
CA LEU A 88 5.72 -7.27 11.97
C LEU A 88 5.02 -7.99 10.82
N SER A 89 3.82 -7.52 10.43
CA SER A 89 3.12 -8.01 9.24
C SER A 89 3.96 -7.79 7.98
N ASN A 90 3.66 -8.51 6.91
CA ASN A 90 4.20 -8.23 5.59
C ASN A 90 3.10 -7.74 4.66
N TYR A 91 3.44 -6.72 3.87
CA TYR A 91 2.58 -6.13 2.85
C TYR A 91 3.36 -6.00 1.56
N TRP A 92 2.77 -6.38 0.44
CA TRP A 92 3.39 -6.16 -0.85
C TRP A 92 2.37 -5.94 -1.96
N THR A 93 2.85 -5.29 -3.02
CA THR A 93 2.07 -5.01 -4.23
C THR A 93 2.98 -5.16 -5.45
N ALA A 94 2.37 -5.21 -6.63
CA ALA A 94 3.10 -5.14 -7.89
C ALA A 94 4.01 -3.88 -7.95
N ASN A 95 5.19 -4.04 -8.52
CA ASN A 95 6.08 -2.92 -8.79
C ASN A 95 5.63 -2.17 -10.05
N MET A 96 6.03 -0.89 -10.21
CA MET A 96 5.70 -0.10 -11.41
C MET A 96 6.95 0.17 -12.24
N TYR A 97 6.82 0.09 -13.55
CA TYR A 97 7.86 0.39 -14.52
C TYR A 97 7.39 1.43 -15.53
N PHE A 98 8.31 2.27 -15.99
CA PHE A 98 8.14 3.11 -17.17
C PHE A 98 8.74 2.39 -18.38
N ARG A 99 7.94 2.22 -19.42
CA ARG A 99 8.34 1.70 -20.73
C ARG A 99 8.64 2.90 -21.63
N ALA A 100 9.93 3.11 -21.90
CA ALA A 100 10.38 4.14 -22.81
C ALA A 100 10.05 3.78 -24.26
N ARG A 101 10.03 4.80 -25.12
CA ARG A 101 9.79 4.72 -26.57
C ARG A 101 10.69 3.71 -27.28
N ASN A 102 11.94 3.56 -26.84
CA ASN A 102 12.90 2.60 -27.37
C ASN A 102 12.62 1.14 -26.93
N GLY A 103 11.54 0.89 -26.20
CA GLY A 103 11.14 -0.42 -25.68
C GLY A 103 11.81 -0.80 -24.35
N SER A 104 12.68 0.06 -23.83
CA SER A 104 13.41 -0.20 -22.59
C SER A 104 12.53 0.08 -21.37
N TYR A 105 12.77 -0.67 -20.29
CA TYR A 105 12.03 -0.52 -19.04
C TYR A 105 12.92 0.05 -17.95
N LYS A 106 12.36 0.94 -17.14
CA LYS A 106 13.00 1.45 -15.93
C LYS A 106 12.01 1.43 -14.78
N ARG A 107 12.42 0.91 -13.63
CA ARG A 107 11.56 0.89 -12.45
C ARG A 107 11.21 2.31 -12.02
N VAL A 108 9.94 2.53 -11.67
CA VAL A 108 9.48 3.77 -11.06
C VAL A 108 9.73 3.67 -9.55
N PRO A 109 10.55 4.54 -8.96
CA PRO A 109 10.82 4.49 -7.52
C PRO A 109 9.59 4.84 -6.70
N GLN A 110 9.49 4.31 -5.49
CA GLN A 110 8.60 4.84 -4.47
C GLN A 110 9.28 6.02 -3.76
N ILE A 111 8.51 7.05 -3.44
CA ILE A 111 8.96 8.16 -2.60
C ILE A 111 8.18 8.20 -1.29
N PRO A 112 8.73 8.85 -0.25
CA PRO A 112 7.99 9.16 0.96
C PRO A 112 6.61 9.72 0.67
N ASN A 113 5.69 9.55 1.61
CA ASN A 113 4.39 10.19 1.53
C ASN A 113 4.43 11.55 2.27
N ARG A 114 3.46 12.41 1.96
CA ARG A 114 3.32 13.74 2.56
C ARG A 114 3.13 13.69 4.07
N LEU A 115 3.53 14.78 4.73
CA LEU A 115 3.27 15.00 6.15
C LEU A 115 1.76 15.10 6.37
N LEU A 116 1.19 14.12 7.06
CA LEU A 116 -0.20 14.15 7.54
C LEU A 116 -0.23 13.77 9.01
N PHE A 117 -1.15 14.37 9.77
CA PHE A 117 -1.36 14.06 11.18
C PHE A 117 -0.09 14.13 12.04
N GLY A 118 0.88 14.98 11.65
CA GLY A 118 2.16 15.13 12.36
C GLY A 118 3.15 13.98 12.19
N ASP A 119 2.89 13.03 11.29
CA ASP A 119 3.74 11.87 11.04
C ASP A 119 5.03 12.23 10.29
N GLN A 120 6.08 12.51 11.06
CA GLN A 120 7.43 12.78 10.53
C GLN A 120 8.18 11.50 10.10
N PHE A 121 7.78 10.32 10.58
CA PHE A 121 8.45 9.07 10.20
C PHE A 121 8.23 8.81 8.71
N THR A 122 6.98 8.92 8.26
CA THR A 122 6.60 8.65 6.87
C THR A 122 7.33 9.52 5.87
N THR A 123 7.58 10.79 6.20
CA THR A 123 8.28 11.73 5.30
C THR A 123 9.77 11.40 5.12
N GLN A 124 10.31 10.47 5.91
CA GLN A 124 11.73 10.08 5.92
C GLN A 124 11.94 8.62 5.47
N THR A 125 10.88 7.94 5.03
CA THR A 125 10.97 6.55 4.54
C THR A 125 11.90 6.42 3.34
N ASN A 126 12.60 5.29 3.24
CA ASN A 126 13.42 4.98 2.06
C ASN A 126 12.69 3.96 1.20
N GLY A 127 12.06 4.42 0.12
CA GLY A 127 11.09 3.62 -0.64
C GLY A 127 9.90 3.22 0.23
N GLY A 128 9.28 2.07 -0.10
CA GLY A 128 8.16 1.53 0.67
C GLY A 128 6.87 2.34 0.49
N PHE A 129 5.96 2.23 1.46
CA PHE A 129 4.62 2.82 1.36
C PHE A 129 3.92 2.96 2.71
N VAL A 130 2.75 3.60 2.71
CA VAL A 130 1.93 3.86 3.90
C VAL A 130 0.87 2.79 4.06
N VAL A 131 0.69 2.32 5.30
CA VAL A 131 -0.34 1.38 5.71
C VAL A 131 -1.36 2.10 6.59
N TYR A 132 -2.63 1.77 6.39
CA TYR A 132 -3.73 2.22 7.23
C TYR A 132 -4.44 1.04 7.85
N TYR A 133 -4.87 1.19 9.10
CA TYR A 133 -5.83 0.32 9.77
C TYR A 133 -6.94 1.18 10.37
N VAL A 134 -8.19 0.90 10.01
CA VAL A 134 -9.35 1.69 10.43
C VAL A 134 -10.37 0.83 11.19
N SER A 135 -10.92 1.41 12.26
CA SER A 135 -11.97 0.85 13.09
C SER A 135 -12.99 1.95 13.43
N PRO A 136 -14.31 1.65 13.53
CA PRO A 136 -15.29 2.60 14.02
C PRO A 136 -15.19 2.84 15.53
N GLY A 137 -14.23 2.20 16.22
CA GLY A 137 -13.93 2.36 17.63
C GLY A 137 -14.09 1.04 18.39
N LYS A 138 -14.07 1.15 19.72
CA LYS A 138 -14.04 0.00 20.62
C LYS A 138 -15.14 -1.03 20.36
N GLY A 139 -14.74 -2.28 20.16
CA GLY A 139 -15.65 -3.41 19.89
C GLY A 139 -16.33 -3.34 18.52
N GLY A 140 -15.94 -2.40 17.65
CA GLY A 140 -16.48 -2.22 16.32
C GLY A 140 -15.93 -3.20 15.28
N VAL A 141 -14.76 -3.77 15.56
CA VAL A 141 -14.08 -4.77 14.73
C VAL A 141 -13.38 -5.81 15.59
N THR A 142 -13.16 -6.99 15.02
CA THR A 142 -12.26 -8.02 15.54
C THR A 142 -10.95 -7.94 14.78
N ALA A 143 -9.83 -7.69 15.46
CA ALA A 143 -8.52 -7.70 14.85
C ALA A 143 -8.18 -9.08 14.27
N PHE A 144 -7.29 -9.08 13.27
CA PHE A 144 -6.73 -10.29 12.68
C PHE A 144 -6.01 -11.14 13.72
N LYS A 145 -5.83 -12.43 13.42
CA LYS A 145 -5.19 -13.41 14.30
C LYS A 145 -3.93 -13.97 13.64
N PRO A 146 -2.98 -14.50 14.42
CA PRO A 146 -1.82 -15.20 13.87
C PRO A 146 -2.20 -16.22 12.80
N GLY A 147 -1.49 -16.22 11.68
CA GLY A 147 -1.79 -17.03 10.51
C GLY A 147 -2.82 -16.42 9.54
N PHE A 148 -3.37 -15.25 9.84
CA PHE A 148 -4.30 -14.57 8.93
C PHE A 148 -3.58 -14.06 7.68
N ARG A 149 -4.15 -14.33 6.50
CA ARG A 149 -3.58 -13.97 5.19
C ARG A 149 -4.67 -13.50 4.25
N MET A 150 -4.37 -12.52 3.40
CA MET A 150 -5.38 -11.95 2.51
C MET A 150 -4.76 -11.43 1.23
N LEU A 151 -5.41 -11.73 0.11
CA LEU A 151 -5.12 -11.18 -1.21
C LEU A 151 -6.32 -10.35 -1.68
N VAL A 152 -6.09 -9.15 -2.19
CA VAL A 152 -7.13 -8.31 -2.81
C VAL A 152 -6.74 -7.95 -4.24
N GLY A 153 -7.72 -7.81 -5.14
CA GLY A 153 -7.47 -7.54 -6.55
C GLY A 153 -7.28 -8.82 -7.37
N ASP A 154 -6.83 -8.65 -8.61
CA ASP A 154 -6.56 -9.77 -9.53
C ASP A 154 -5.44 -9.39 -10.49
N ALA A 155 -4.27 -10.01 -10.33
CA ALA A 155 -3.08 -9.74 -11.14
C ALA A 155 -3.26 -10.01 -12.64
N ALA A 156 -4.27 -10.80 -13.04
CA ALA A 156 -4.56 -11.12 -14.44
C ALA A 156 -5.56 -10.14 -15.09
N GLN A 157 -6.22 -9.26 -14.31
CA GLN A 157 -7.24 -8.37 -14.85
C GLN A 157 -6.63 -7.25 -15.71
N ARG A 158 -7.22 -6.98 -16.88
CA ARG A 158 -6.77 -5.96 -17.83
C ARG A 158 -7.87 -4.99 -18.29
N GLU A 159 -9.07 -5.11 -17.70
CA GLU A 159 -10.22 -4.29 -18.08
C GLU A 159 -11.10 -3.99 -16.87
N LYS A 160 -12.01 -3.03 -17.05
CA LYS A 160 -13.00 -2.68 -16.03
C LYS A 160 -14.02 -3.81 -15.90
N ILE A 161 -14.30 -4.22 -14.66
CA ILE A 161 -15.35 -5.21 -14.35
C ILE A 161 -16.53 -4.51 -13.66
N GLY A 162 -17.74 -4.77 -14.14
CA GLY A 162 -18.99 -4.27 -13.55
C GLY A 162 -19.06 -2.75 -13.49
N SER A 163 -19.57 -2.19 -12.39
CA SER A 163 -19.61 -0.75 -12.14
C SER A 163 -18.22 -0.14 -11.91
N GLY A 164 -17.18 -0.96 -11.78
CA GLY A 164 -15.80 -0.55 -11.54
C GLY A 164 -15.28 -0.91 -10.16
N ARG A 165 -13.96 -0.83 -9.99
CA ARG A 165 -13.22 -1.14 -8.76
C ARG A 165 -12.75 0.10 -8.01
N LYS A 166 -13.28 1.28 -8.30
CA LYS A 166 -12.78 2.54 -7.73
C LYS A 166 -12.70 2.53 -6.20
N SER A 167 -13.66 1.90 -5.50
CA SER A 167 -13.63 1.74 -4.03
C SER A 167 -12.79 0.56 -3.51
N GLN A 168 -12.06 -0.14 -4.38
CA GLN A 168 -11.16 -1.25 -4.04
C GLN A 168 -9.72 -0.90 -4.43
N THR A 169 -9.54 -0.26 -5.57
CA THR A 169 -8.25 0.23 -6.03
C THR A 169 -8.44 1.46 -6.91
N CYS A 170 -7.51 2.39 -6.81
CA CYS A 170 -7.47 3.56 -7.66
C CYS A 170 -6.05 4.10 -7.79
N PHE A 171 -5.89 4.94 -8.81
CA PHE A 171 -4.72 5.76 -9.02
C PHE A 171 -5.10 7.24 -8.96
N ARG A 172 -4.16 8.08 -8.56
CA ARG A 172 -4.25 9.53 -8.69
C ARG A 172 -2.97 10.06 -9.32
N CYS A 173 -3.15 10.86 -10.36
CA CYS A 173 -2.07 11.64 -10.96
C CYS A 173 -1.93 12.97 -10.20
N TYR A 174 -0.81 13.21 -9.52
CA TYR A 174 -0.59 14.48 -8.86
C TYR A 174 -0.49 15.62 -9.86
N THR A 175 -1.26 16.67 -9.61
CA THR A 175 -1.41 17.84 -10.50
C THR A 175 -0.29 18.86 -10.33
N GLY A 176 0.59 18.68 -9.34
CA GLY A 176 1.70 19.59 -9.05
C GLY A 176 2.75 18.96 -8.15
N PRO A 177 3.92 19.61 -7.99
CA PRO A 177 4.96 19.17 -7.06
C PRO A 177 4.43 19.14 -5.62
N ASN A 178 5.13 18.43 -4.73
CA ASN A 178 4.74 18.26 -3.33
C ASN A 178 3.29 17.76 -3.18
N TYR A 179 2.94 16.69 -3.91
CA TYR A 179 1.64 16.02 -3.83
C TYR A 179 0.45 16.94 -4.20
N GLY A 180 0.66 17.85 -5.16
CA GLY A 180 -0.39 18.75 -5.64
C GLY A 180 -1.62 17.97 -6.13
N GLY A 181 -2.82 18.43 -5.77
CA GLY A 181 -4.08 17.75 -6.08
C GLY A 181 -4.43 16.61 -5.13
N ASP A 182 -3.68 16.41 -4.04
CA ASP A 182 -4.05 15.51 -2.95
C ASP A 182 -4.98 16.21 -1.94
N ASN A 183 -6.25 16.34 -2.33
CA ASN A 183 -7.25 17.18 -1.69
C ASN A 183 -8.48 16.42 -1.15
N ALA A 184 -8.49 15.09 -1.28
CA ALA A 184 -9.63 14.24 -0.93
C ALA A 184 -9.16 12.88 -0.41
N ALA A 185 -10.07 12.18 0.24
CA ALA A 185 -9.84 10.81 0.65
C ALA A 185 -9.44 9.93 -0.55
N PRO A 186 -8.61 8.89 -0.32
CA PRO A 186 -8.29 7.89 -1.34
C PRO A 186 -9.51 7.39 -2.10
N CYS A 187 -9.42 7.41 -3.42
CA CYS A 187 -10.43 6.94 -4.35
C CYS A 187 -11.79 7.65 -4.31
N ALA A 188 -11.90 8.79 -3.64
CA ALA A 188 -13.15 9.52 -3.47
C ALA A 188 -13.39 10.61 -4.52
N ASP A 189 -12.34 11.13 -5.18
CA ASP A 189 -12.48 12.25 -6.12
C ASP A 189 -12.89 11.73 -7.50
N PRO A 190 -14.05 12.12 -8.05
CA PRO A 190 -14.53 11.64 -9.35
C PRO A 190 -13.64 12.05 -10.51
N ASP A 191 -12.93 13.17 -10.40
CA ASP A 191 -12.18 13.80 -11.49
C ASP A 191 -10.67 13.48 -11.42
N LEU A 192 -10.14 13.30 -10.21
CA LEU A 192 -8.71 13.06 -9.98
C LEU A 192 -8.36 11.59 -9.75
N ASP A 193 -9.26 10.77 -9.20
CA ASP A 193 -9.03 9.35 -8.99
C ASP A 193 -9.55 8.50 -10.16
N THR A 194 -8.70 7.64 -10.70
CA THR A 194 -8.99 6.74 -11.82
C THR A 194 -8.85 5.28 -11.43
N GLU A 195 -9.63 4.39 -12.02
CA GLU A 195 -9.45 2.94 -11.81
C GLU A 195 -8.21 2.41 -12.54
N GLY A 196 -7.96 2.92 -13.75
CA GLY A 196 -6.77 2.58 -14.53
C GLY A 196 -5.62 3.53 -14.31
N LEU A 197 -4.45 3.15 -14.84
CA LEU A 197 -3.25 3.98 -14.83
C LEU A 197 -3.51 5.31 -15.55
N PRO A 198 -3.08 6.45 -14.98
CA PRO A 198 -3.10 7.74 -15.66
C PRO A 198 -2.35 7.68 -16.99
N ASN A 199 -2.96 8.19 -18.06
CA ASN A 199 -2.37 8.23 -19.42
C ASN A 199 -1.76 9.60 -19.75
N LYS A 200 -1.33 10.34 -18.73
CA LYS A 200 -0.77 11.68 -18.83
C LYS A 200 0.40 11.83 -17.88
N GLN A 201 1.24 12.83 -18.14
CA GLN A 201 2.36 13.16 -17.26
C GLN A 201 1.86 13.58 -15.87
N CYS A 202 2.54 13.10 -14.84
CA CYS A 202 2.17 13.31 -13.44
C CYS A 202 3.41 13.75 -12.65
N HIS A 203 3.21 14.61 -11.64
CA HIS A 203 4.26 14.93 -10.66
C HIS A 203 4.53 13.79 -9.67
N GLY A 204 3.75 12.72 -9.78
CA GLY A 204 3.81 11.47 -9.05
C GLY A 204 2.48 10.75 -9.26
N ILE A 205 2.46 9.43 -9.10
CA ILE A 205 1.23 8.65 -9.10
C ILE A 205 1.02 8.09 -7.70
N ARG A 206 -0.13 8.40 -7.08
CA ARG A 206 -0.58 7.68 -5.90
C ARG A 206 -1.36 6.46 -6.34
N SER A 207 -1.09 5.31 -5.76
CA SER A 207 -1.91 4.10 -5.89
C SER A 207 -2.47 3.73 -4.54
N ASN A 208 -3.75 3.36 -4.50
CA ASN A 208 -4.40 2.88 -3.30
C ASN A 208 -4.98 1.46 -3.51
N VAL A 209 -4.88 0.62 -2.48
CA VAL A 209 -5.44 -0.73 -2.45
C VAL A 209 -6.21 -0.88 -1.14
N LEU A 210 -7.53 -1.08 -1.23
CA LEU A 210 -8.47 -1.12 -0.12
C LEU A 210 -8.99 -2.56 0.05
N TYR A 211 -8.75 -3.13 1.22
CA TYR A 211 -9.06 -4.53 1.49
C TYR A 211 -10.52 -4.73 1.93
N PRO A 212 -11.05 -5.96 1.77
CA PRO A 212 -12.30 -6.41 2.39
C PRO A 212 -12.40 -6.12 3.89
N THR A 213 -13.62 -5.93 4.40
CA THR A 213 -13.89 -5.56 5.81
C THR A 213 -14.78 -6.55 6.56
N CYS A 214 -15.13 -7.67 5.92
CA CYS A 214 -15.94 -8.73 6.49
C CYS A 214 -15.19 -10.06 6.42
N TRP A 215 -15.28 -10.85 7.48
CA TRP A 215 -14.60 -12.13 7.65
C TRP A 215 -15.60 -13.24 8.02
N ASP A 216 -15.36 -14.47 7.55
CA ASP A 216 -16.21 -15.64 7.83
C ASP A 216 -16.22 -16.09 9.30
N GLY A 217 -15.34 -15.52 10.12
CA GLY A 217 -15.25 -15.82 11.54
C GLY A 217 -14.55 -17.13 11.87
N LYS A 218 -14.08 -17.87 10.85
CA LYS A 218 -13.58 -19.23 10.97
C LYS A 218 -12.20 -19.42 10.35
N ASN A 219 -12.03 -19.10 9.08
CA ASN A 219 -10.83 -19.43 8.32
C ASN A 219 -9.86 -18.25 8.35
N LEU A 220 -8.64 -18.47 8.85
CA LEU A 220 -7.59 -17.45 8.85
C LEU A 220 -7.03 -17.20 7.45
N ASP A 221 -7.16 -18.19 6.58
CA ASP A 221 -6.79 -18.14 5.19
C ASP A 221 -7.68 -19.10 4.40
N SER A 222 -7.84 -18.85 3.10
CA SER A 222 -8.50 -19.76 2.15
C SER A 222 -7.52 -20.16 1.05
N PRO A 223 -7.75 -21.26 0.31
CA PRO A 223 -6.82 -21.68 -0.74
C PRO A 223 -6.57 -20.64 -1.84
N ASP A 224 -7.48 -19.68 -2.01
CA ASP A 224 -7.38 -18.56 -2.94
C ASP A 224 -7.02 -17.22 -2.26
N HIS A 225 -6.78 -17.24 -0.94
CA HIS A 225 -6.52 -16.09 -0.06
C HIS A 225 -7.60 -15.00 -0.08
N LYS A 226 -8.79 -15.32 -0.60
CA LYS A 226 -9.89 -14.38 -0.87
C LYS A 226 -11.22 -14.83 -0.29
N SER A 227 -11.61 -16.09 -0.48
CA SER A 227 -12.97 -16.56 -0.20
C SER A 227 -13.40 -16.54 1.27
N HIS A 228 -12.46 -16.37 2.21
CA HIS A 228 -12.74 -16.25 3.64
C HIS A 228 -13.01 -14.80 4.08
N VAL A 229 -12.84 -13.82 3.19
CA VAL A 229 -13.17 -12.41 3.40
C VAL A 229 -14.13 -11.89 2.33
N ALA A 230 -14.86 -10.83 2.65
CA ALA A 230 -15.76 -10.18 1.72
C ALA A 230 -15.87 -8.68 1.96
N TYR A 231 -16.29 -7.97 0.92
CA TYR A 231 -16.81 -6.62 1.08
C TYR A 231 -18.23 -6.66 1.68
N PRO A 232 -18.71 -5.56 2.29
CA PRO A 232 -20.11 -5.40 2.70
C PRO A 232 -21.10 -5.69 1.57
N ILE A 233 -22.37 -5.95 1.93
CA ILE A 233 -23.44 -6.31 0.98
C ILE A 233 -23.68 -5.25 -0.11
N ASP A 234 -23.44 -3.97 0.24
CA ASP A 234 -23.59 -2.83 -0.68
C ASP A 234 -22.34 -2.62 -1.56
N GLY A 235 -21.35 -3.52 -1.46
CA GLY A 235 -20.08 -3.48 -2.16
C GLY A 235 -18.94 -2.87 -1.33
N ALA A 236 -17.82 -2.64 -2.00
CA ALA A 236 -16.63 -2.09 -1.37
C ALA A 236 -16.86 -0.65 -0.89
N PRO A 237 -16.63 -0.35 0.41
CA PRO A 237 -16.92 0.97 0.96
C PRO A 237 -15.85 1.97 0.53
N SER A 238 -16.25 3.22 0.30
CA SER A 238 -15.30 4.34 0.21
C SER A 238 -14.48 4.45 1.50
N PHE A 239 -13.20 4.84 1.37
CA PHE A 239 -12.34 5.03 2.54
C PHE A 239 -12.70 6.31 3.28
N THR A 240 -13.21 6.20 4.51
CA THR A 240 -13.58 7.36 5.34
C THR A 240 -12.58 7.65 6.46
N GLY A 241 -11.67 6.73 6.76
CA GLY A 241 -10.77 6.83 7.92
C GLY A 241 -11.49 6.72 9.27
N SER A 242 -12.75 6.30 9.31
CA SER A 242 -13.55 6.28 10.54
C SER A 242 -14.59 5.16 10.62
N SER A 243 -14.76 4.39 9.54
CA SER A 243 -15.75 3.32 9.41
C SER A 243 -15.15 2.20 8.57
N VAL A 244 -15.71 1.00 8.72
CA VAL A 244 -15.39 -0.19 7.91
C VAL A 244 -16.50 -0.53 6.91
N GLY A 245 -17.39 0.42 6.65
CA GLY A 245 -18.49 0.29 5.70
C GLY A 245 -19.77 -0.31 6.29
N GLY A 246 -20.62 -0.80 5.38
CA GLY A 246 -21.99 -1.25 5.64
C GLY A 246 -22.12 -2.58 6.39
N GLN A 247 -23.22 -3.28 6.13
CA GLN A 247 -23.50 -4.59 6.72
C GLN A 247 -22.67 -5.68 6.04
N CYS A 248 -22.11 -6.58 6.84
CA CYS A 248 -21.43 -7.76 6.31
C CYS A 248 -22.43 -8.82 5.83
N PRO A 249 -22.11 -9.59 4.78
CA PRO A 249 -22.90 -10.74 4.38
C PRO A 249 -23.01 -11.77 5.50
N ASP A 250 -24.10 -12.54 5.54
CA ASP A 250 -24.29 -13.60 6.55
C ASP A 250 -23.22 -14.68 6.49
N THR A 251 -22.58 -14.87 5.33
CA THR A 251 -21.44 -15.80 5.16
C THR A 251 -20.13 -15.24 5.73
N HIS A 252 -20.05 -13.93 5.99
CA HIS A 252 -18.88 -13.21 6.49
C HIS A 252 -19.24 -12.29 7.67
N PRO A 253 -19.84 -12.80 8.75
CA PRO A 253 -20.55 -11.96 9.72
C PRO A 253 -19.63 -11.11 10.62
N VAL A 254 -18.31 -11.34 10.61
CA VAL A 254 -17.38 -10.66 11.52
C VAL A 254 -16.79 -9.42 10.83
N LYS A 255 -17.01 -8.23 11.42
CA LYS A 255 -16.31 -7.01 11.00
C LYS A 255 -14.85 -7.06 11.41
N ILE A 256 -13.96 -6.77 10.46
CA ILE A 256 -12.51 -6.70 10.64
C ILE A 256 -12.00 -5.29 10.33
N PRO A 257 -10.81 -4.88 10.82
CA PRO A 257 -10.23 -3.59 10.48
C PRO A 257 -10.11 -3.40 8.97
N GLN A 258 -10.40 -2.19 8.46
CA GLN A 258 -10.14 -1.88 7.06
C GLN A 258 -8.64 -1.59 6.89
N ILE A 259 -7.96 -2.44 6.12
CA ILE A 259 -6.61 -2.16 5.64
C ILE A 259 -6.68 -1.34 4.36
N MET A 260 -5.83 -0.33 4.24
CA MET A 260 -5.52 0.32 2.98
C MET A 260 -4.02 0.52 2.82
N LEU A 261 -3.50 0.19 1.65
CA LEU A 261 -2.13 0.53 1.24
C LEU A 261 -2.16 1.78 0.38
N GLU A 262 -1.25 2.72 0.62
CA GLU A 262 -1.07 3.94 -0.15
C GLU A 262 0.39 4.06 -0.60
N ILE A 263 0.61 3.83 -1.89
CA ILE A 263 1.92 3.86 -2.54
C ILE A 263 2.04 5.17 -3.31
N VAL A 264 3.19 5.83 -3.21
CA VAL A 264 3.49 7.01 -4.03
C VAL A 264 4.67 6.72 -4.94
N TRP A 265 4.42 6.75 -6.23
CA TRP A 265 5.37 6.51 -7.31
C TRP A 265 5.95 7.83 -7.81
N ASP A 266 7.28 7.94 -7.86
CA ASP A 266 7.98 9.08 -8.43
C ASP A 266 8.03 8.99 -9.96
N THR A 267 6.91 9.37 -10.58
CA THR A 267 6.83 9.47 -12.04
C THR A 267 7.46 10.75 -12.59
N SER A 268 7.90 11.68 -11.71
CA SER A 268 8.42 12.97 -12.15
C SER A 268 9.69 12.84 -12.99
N LEU A 269 10.47 11.78 -12.73
CA LEU A 269 11.67 11.39 -13.46
C LEU A 269 11.41 10.98 -14.92
N PHE A 270 10.15 10.73 -15.28
CA PHE A 270 9.74 10.22 -16.60
C PHE A 270 8.89 11.22 -17.38
N ASN A 271 8.89 12.50 -17.00
CA ASN A 271 8.10 13.54 -17.68
C ASN A 271 8.76 14.15 -18.91
N ASN A 272 9.81 13.54 -19.48
CA ASN A 272 10.33 13.93 -20.79
C ASN A 272 9.44 13.35 -21.90
N PRO A 273 8.69 14.17 -22.66
CA PRO A 273 7.75 13.67 -23.68
C PRO A 273 8.43 12.86 -24.80
N ASN A 274 9.72 13.09 -25.06
CA ASN A 274 10.46 12.38 -26.11
C ASN A 274 10.72 10.90 -25.76
N ASP A 275 10.65 10.55 -24.47
CA ASP A 275 10.84 9.19 -23.99
C ASP A 275 9.52 8.39 -23.99
N TRP A 276 8.37 9.03 -24.25
CA TRP A 276 7.06 8.39 -24.25
C TRP A 276 6.76 7.68 -25.58
N PRO A 277 5.97 6.58 -25.58
CA PRO A 277 5.53 5.92 -26.80
C PRO A 277 4.85 6.87 -27.79
N GLU A 278 5.27 6.85 -29.06
CA GLU A 278 4.71 7.74 -30.10
C GLU A 278 3.26 7.43 -30.47
N ASP A 279 2.86 6.17 -30.29
CA ASP A 279 1.51 5.70 -30.57
C ASP A 279 0.50 6.12 -29.49
N GLY A 280 0.95 6.82 -28.45
CA GLY A 280 0.13 7.23 -27.31
C GLY A 280 -0.25 6.06 -26.40
N SER A 281 0.39 4.90 -26.54
CA SER A 281 0.20 3.78 -25.62
C SER A 281 0.62 4.14 -24.19
N GLN A 282 -0.01 3.49 -23.21
CA GLN A 282 0.28 3.71 -21.80
C GLN A 282 1.76 3.41 -21.50
N PRO A 283 2.57 4.40 -21.04
CA PRO A 283 3.97 4.17 -20.73
C PRO A 283 4.21 3.47 -19.39
N PHE A 284 3.28 3.53 -18.45
CA PHE A 284 3.42 2.88 -17.14
C PHE A 284 2.89 1.45 -17.18
N VAL A 285 3.64 0.52 -16.60
CA VAL A 285 3.31 -0.90 -16.61
C VAL A 285 3.51 -1.45 -15.21
N LEU A 286 2.52 -2.15 -14.67
CA LEU A 286 2.72 -2.92 -13.43
C LEU A 286 3.60 -4.14 -13.72
N SER A 287 4.27 -4.66 -12.71
CA SER A 287 5.19 -5.80 -12.83
C SER A 287 4.55 -7.08 -13.36
N THR A 288 3.22 -7.18 -13.29
CA THR A 288 2.40 -8.24 -13.91
C THR A 288 2.32 -8.14 -15.44
N GLY A 289 2.92 -7.09 -16.00
CA GLY A 289 2.79 -6.71 -17.40
C GLY A 289 1.51 -5.96 -17.74
N ASP A 290 0.79 -5.47 -16.73
CA ASP A 290 -0.45 -4.73 -16.92
C ASP A 290 -0.19 -3.26 -17.31
N THR A 291 -0.60 -2.89 -18.52
CA THR A 291 -0.57 -1.52 -19.07
C THR A 291 -1.88 -0.78 -18.86
N THR A 292 -2.81 -1.31 -18.07
CA THR A 292 -4.14 -0.73 -17.85
C THR A 292 -4.35 -0.26 -16.42
N GLY A 293 -3.70 -0.89 -15.44
CA GLY A 293 -3.84 -0.63 -14.01
C GLY A 293 -4.85 -1.51 -13.30
N TYR A 294 -5.74 -2.20 -14.03
CA TYR A 294 -6.79 -3.04 -13.43
C TYR A 294 -6.25 -4.29 -12.73
N GLY A 295 -5.01 -4.68 -13.04
CA GLY A 295 -4.27 -5.79 -12.44
C GLY A 295 -3.67 -5.45 -11.07
N GLN A 296 -3.93 -4.25 -10.55
CA GLN A 296 -3.46 -3.85 -9.22
C GLN A 296 -4.06 -4.76 -8.15
N HIS A 297 -3.21 -5.16 -7.22
CA HIS A 297 -3.53 -6.07 -6.13
C HIS A 297 -2.66 -5.75 -4.92
N GLY A 298 -3.02 -6.34 -3.78
CA GLY A 298 -2.22 -6.27 -2.58
C GLY A 298 -2.30 -7.55 -1.79
N ASP A 299 -1.16 -7.91 -1.23
CA ASP A 299 -0.94 -9.12 -0.47
C ASP A 299 -0.65 -8.75 0.98
N TYR A 300 -1.15 -9.57 1.89
CA TYR A 300 -1.08 -9.32 3.31
C TYR A 300 -0.89 -10.60 4.10
N VAL A 301 0.08 -10.59 5.01
CA VAL A 301 0.27 -11.61 6.04
C VAL A 301 0.33 -10.91 7.38
N PHE A 302 -0.61 -11.24 8.27
CA PHE A 302 -0.71 -10.62 9.60
C PHE A 302 0.46 -11.01 10.51
N GLY A 303 1.05 -10.02 11.18
CA GLY A 303 2.15 -10.21 12.11
C GLY A 303 2.20 -9.17 13.23
N TRP A 304 1.07 -8.59 13.64
CA TRP A 304 1.07 -7.75 14.84
C TRP A 304 1.26 -8.60 16.09
N LYS A 305 2.09 -8.12 17.03
CA LYS A 305 2.41 -8.85 18.25
C LYS A 305 1.24 -8.93 19.23
N GLY A 306 0.92 -10.15 19.68
CA GLY A 306 -0.13 -10.40 20.66
C GLY A 306 -1.45 -9.73 20.31
N ASP A 307 -2.04 -9.00 21.26
CA ASP A 307 -3.30 -8.26 21.12
C ASP A 307 -3.11 -6.77 20.75
N SER A 308 -1.89 -6.36 20.34
CA SER A 308 -1.57 -4.95 20.04
C SER A 308 -2.51 -4.31 19.02
N LEU A 309 -2.79 -4.99 17.91
CA LEU A 309 -3.71 -4.46 16.91
C LEU A 309 -5.11 -4.25 17.49
N GLN A 310 -5.64 -5.20 18.28
CA GLN A 310 -6.96 -5.04 18.91
C GLN A 310 -6.98 -3.85 19.85
N ARG A 311 -5.95 -3.69 20.71
CA ARG A 311 -5.84 -2.52 21.58
C ARG A 311 -5.82 -1.21 20.80
N ALA A 312 -5.13 -1.18 19.65
CA ALA A 312 -5.10 -0.01 18.80
C ALA A 312 -6.48 0.28 18.18
N MET A 313 -7.16 -0.74 17.66
CA MET A 313 -8.49 -0.62 17.05
C MET A 313 -9.57 -0.17 18.04
N ASP A 314 -9.38 -0.46 19.33
CA ASP A 314 -10.22 -0.01 20.43
C ASP A 314 -9.78 1.35 21.03
N GLY A 315 -8.63 1.87 20.59
CA GLY A 315 -7.90 2.96 21.26
C GLY A 315 -8.34 4.39 20.92
N GLY A 316 -9.17 4.60 19.89
CA GLY A 316 -9.54 5.95 19.42
C GLY A 316 -8.36 6.75 18.85
N CYS A 317 -7.44 6.05 18.17
CA CYS A 317 -6.17 6.62 17.70
C CYS A 317 -6.29 7.33 16.35
N LEU A 318 -5.44 8.33 16.09
CA LEU A 318 -5.39 9.05 14.82
C LEU A 318 -3.94 9.25 14.37
N GLY A 319 -3.61 8.77 13.18
CA GLY A 319 -2.30 8.96 12.55
C GLY A 319 -1.27 7.92 12.99
N ALA A 320 -0.03 8.37 13.17
CA ALA A 320 1.14 7.50 13.39
C ALA A 320 1.51 7.29 14.87
N SER A 321 0.64 7.69 15.80
CA SER A 321 0.82 7.45 17.23
C SER A 321 -0.46 6.92 17.86
N CYS A 322 -0.33 5.90 18.69
CA CYS A 322 -1.44 5.27 19.39
C CYS A 322 -0.99 4.85 20.79
N THR A 323 -1.71 5.27 21.82
CA THR A 323 -1.32 5.01 23.21
C THR A 323 -1.27 3.50 23.48
N GLY A 324 -0.16 3.02 24.05
CA GLY A 324 0.02 1.60 24.39
C GLY A 324 0.43 0.70 23.23
N ILE A 325 0.79 1.29 22.09
CA ILE A 325 1.38 0.62 20.93
C ILE A 325 2.81 1.13 20.75
N ASN A 326 3.78 0.21 20.62
CA ASN A 326 5.17 0.58 20.50
C ASN A 326 5.49 1.13 19.11
N THR A 327 6.40 2.10 19.08
CA THR A 327 6.93 2.71 17.85
C THR A 327 8.45 2.66 17.85
N GLN A 328 9.06 2.85 16.69
CA GLN A 328 10.50 2.95 16.51
C GLN A 328 10.90 4.19 15.70
N THR A 329 12.19 4.52 15.70
CA THR A 329 12.76 5.59 14.87
C THR A 329 12.94 5.11 13.43
N ILE A 330 13.02 6.05 12.49
CA ILE A 330 13.29 5.73 11.08
C ILE A 330 14.65 5.04 10.89
N ASP A 331 15.66 5.43 11.67
CA ASP A 331 17.00 4.81 11.62
C ASP A 331 16.96 3.34 12.06
N GLU A 332 16.11 2.98 13.03
CA GLU A 332 15.94 1.59 13.44
C GLU A 332 15.19 0.78 12.39
N ALA A 333 14.09 1.33 11.86
CA ALA A 333 13.32 0.70 10.80
C ALA A 333 14.16 0.45 9.53
N ASN A 334 15.03 1.39 9.16
CA ASN A 334 15.92 1.27 8.00
C ASN A 334 17.03 0.22 8.16
N LYS A 335 17.27 -0.31 9.36
CA LYS A 335 18.16 -1.47 9.56
C LYS A 335 17.49 -2.78 9.19
N CYS A 336 16.16 -2.81 9.18
CA CYS A 336 15.43 -4.02 8.85
C CYS A 336 15.49 -4.27 7.34
N SER A 337 15.99 -5.45 6.97
CA SER A 337 16.12 -5.86 5.57
C SER A 337 16.10 -7.38 5.48
N VAL A 338 15.79 -7.89 4.29
CA VAL A 338 16.01 -9.29 3.91
C VAL A 338 16.86 -9.32 2.65
N PRO A 339 17.69 -10.35 2.43
CA PRO A 339 18.42 -10.48 1.18
C PRO A 339 17.44 -10.73 0.03
N THR A 340 17.75 -10.18 -1.15
CA THR A 340 17.11 -10.57 -2.40
C THR A 340 17.36 -12.06 -2.66
N ARG A 341 16.36 -12.74 -3.23
CA ARG A 341 16.37 -14.17 -3.53
C ARG A 341 16.55 -14.44 -5.00
N VAL A 342 16.00 -13.57 -5.86
CA VAL A 342 16.23 -13.60 -7.30
C VAL A 342 17.35 -12.63 -7.63
N ASP A 343 18.40 -13.14 -8.29
CA ASP A 343 19.47 -12.31 -8.85
C ASP A 343 19.04 -11.78 -10.21
N GLU A 344 18.45 -10.59 -10.22
CA GLU A 344 18.05 -9.90 -11.43
C GLU A 344 18.15 -8.38 -11.27
N ASP A 345 18.31 -7.67 -12.40
CA ASP A 345 18.24 -6.21 -12.41
C ASP A 345 16.80 -5.74 -12.20
N VAL A 346 16.51 -5.33 -10.97
CA VAL A 346 15.19 -4.82 -10.57
C VAL A 346 14.88 -3.43 -11.13
N ASP A 347 15.91 -2.68 -11.56
CA ASP A 347 15.83 -1.28 -11.99
C ASP A 347 15.82 -1.12 -13.53
N GLY A 348 16.29 -2.10 -14.31
CA GLY A 348 16.66 -1.88 -15.73
C GLY A 348 16.53 -3.01 -16.78
N CYS A 349 15.90 -2.62 -17.90
CA CYS A 349 16.25 -2.76 -19.34
C CYS A 349 16.52 -4.08 -20.12
N LYS A 350 16.52 -5.31 -19.59
CA LYS A 350 16.56 -6.50 -20.49
C LYS A 350 15.64 -7.66 -20.13
N PHE A 351 15.38 -7.91 -18.85
CA PHE A 351 14.86 -9.22 -18.43
C PHE A 351 13.36 -9.28 -18.12
N PHE A 352 12.70 -8.12 -18.05
CA PHE A 352 11.37 -8.06 -17.43
C PHE A 352 10.26 -8.80 -18.21
N PHE A 353 10.44 -9.06 -19.51
CA PHE A 353 9.37 -9.59 -20.37
C PHE A 353 9.73 -10.80 -21.25
N LEU A 354 10.94 -11.35 -21.17
CA LEU A 354 11.32 -12.56 -21.91
C LEU A 354 10.44 -13.78 -21.56
N LEU A 355 9.74 -13.76 -20.41
CA LEU A 355 8.87 -14.87 -19.97
C LEU A 355 7.37 -14.66 -20.26
N LEU A 356 6.89 -13.42 -20.47
CA LEU A 356 5.48 -13.15 -20.77
C LEU A 356 5.12 -13.39 -22.25
N SER A 357 6.12 -13.46 -23.13
CA SER A 357 5.94 -13.69 -24.57
C SER A 357 6.07 -15.17 -25.00
N GLY A 358 6.41 -16.08 -24.08
CA GLY A 358 6.64 -17.50 -24.41
C GLY A 358 7.84 -17.74 -25.35
N VAL A 359 8.70 -16.74 -25.57
CA VAL A 359 9.87 -16.85 -26.45
C VAL A 359 11.13 -16.76 -25.60
N VAL A 360 11.74 -17.92 -25.34
CA VAL A 360 13.08 -18.01 -24.75
C VAL A 360 14.09 -17.68 -25.86
N PHE A 361 14.69 -16.49 -25.82
CA PHE A 361 15.99 -16.27 -26.45
C PHE A 361 17.06 -16.26 -25.36
N VAL A 362 17.77 -17.38 -25.25
CA VAL A 362 19.09 -17.40 -24.63
C VAL A 362 20.02 -16.74 -25.63
N THR A 363 20.57 -15.58 -25.28
CA THR A 363 21.85 -15.16 -25.84
C THR A 363 22.70 -14.63 -24.69
N ASP A 364 23.52 -15.53 -24.15
CA ASP A 364 24.90 -15.20 -23.81
C ASP A 364 25.49 -14.35 -24.94
N GLU A 365 26.05 -13.18 -24.61
CA GLU A 365 27.47 -12.94 -24.83
C GLU A 365 27.87 -11.58 -24.25
N MET A 366 28.92 -11.66 -23.45
CA MET A 366 29.74 -10.56 -22.99
C MET A 366 30.34 -9.81 -24.19
N LEU A 367 30.27 -8.48 -24.17
CA LEU A 367 31.35 -7.56 -24.55
C LEU A 367 31.02 -6.14 -24.08
#